data_AF-A0A2T7L427-F1
#
_entry.id   AF-A0A2T7L427-F1
#
_cell.length_a   1.000
_cell.length_b   1.000
_cell.length_c   1.000
_cell.angle_alpha   90.00
_cell.angle_beta   90.00
_cell.angle_gamma   90.00
#
_symmetry.space_group_name_H-M   'P 1'
#
loop_
_entity.id
_entity.type
_entity.pdbx_description
1 polymer ?
#
loop_
_entity_poly.entity_id
_entity_poly.type
_entity_poly.pdbx_seq_one_letter_code
_entity_poly.pdbx_strand_id
1 'polypeptide(L)'
;MSTATRDEGAAGTAEAVEGGGASGAVPGDGAAEAVPGDVVPEAAPVRPSRRARFLRLTAALVLIVATCFAVGGSLRGAGTEMAQAAGRPGGVLLLTAALLANAAGLVLSMLSWRVLVVDEGAEAGGRGAKARTSDIARIFFIGVISKFVPGRIWGVLAHVQLGKALGIAPERMIAAFGLGLVIGMTTGAAAGLLVAPAVFGAHAWVFAPLVLLAAAAVVRPGWVGRLVAWTMRLARRPAQAAASSPRALRASIGWACASWAVSGVHLWAIAVLLGAPPLLSLPVCVGGFALATVAGSLAFVLPDGWGARELVLLGPLSAVMPLSAAAAAVIASRLVCVLSEVAATGGALLWARVAGPLPTPRPALQEGAA
;
A
#
# COMPACT_ATOMS: atom_id res chain seq x y z
N MET A 1 48.13 46.76 -55.36
CA MET A 1 47.95 46.07 -54.05
C MET A 1 46.94 46.88 -53.26
N SER A 2 45.95 46.21 -52.64
CA SER A 2 44.83 46.76 -51.84
C SER A 2 44.18 48.06 -52.36
N THR A 3 43.27 47.99 -53.35
CA THR A 3 41.81 47.88 -53.16
C THR A 3 41.12 49.11 -52.55
N ALA A 4 40.84 50.07 -53.46
CA ALA A 4 39.55 50.72 -53.69
C ALA A 4 38.82 51.47 -52.54
N THR A 5 38.69 52.77 -52.78
CA THR A 5 37.78 53.75 -52.17
C THR A 5 36.29 53.54 -52.52
N ARG A 6 35.38 54.12 -51.71
CA ARG A 6 34.12 54.87 -52.03
C ARG A 6 33.27 54.47 -53.26
N ASP A 7 31.94 54.52 -53.26
CA ASP A 7 30.86 54.92 -52.31
C ASP A 7 29.56 54.20 -52.83
N GLU A 8 28.33 54.30 -52.33
CA GLU A 8 27.62 55.20 -51.40
C GLU A 8 27.05 54.41 -50.18
N GLY A 9 25.88 54.62 -49.56
CA GLY A 9 24.73 55.52 -49.74
C GLY A 9 23.48 55.05 -48.96
N ALA A 10 22.68 56.00 -48.47
CA ALA A 10 21.30 55.88 -47.94
C ALA A 10 21.02 55.23 -46.55
N ALA A 11 20.48 56.09 -45.67
CA ALA A 11 19.32 55.88 -44.78
C ALA A 11 19.42 55.05 -43.47
N GLY A 12 19.52 55.77 -42.35
CA GLY A 12 18.33 55.98 -41.52
C GLY A 12 18.31 55.45 -40.08
N THR A 13 18.36 56.39 -39.12
CA THR A 13 17.84 56.29 -37.72
C THR A 13 18.49 55.28 -36.75
N ALA A 14 18.79 55.60 -35.48
CA ALA A 14 18.64 56.84 -34.71
C ALA A 14 19.69 56.94 -33.58
N GLU A 15 20.13 58.17 -33.26
CA GLU A 15 20.68 58.53 -31.95
C GLU A 15 19.53 58.52 -30.92
N ALA A 16 19.65 57.92 -29.72
CA ALA A 16 20.55 58.23 -28.61
C ALA A 16 20.20 59.54 -27.86
N VAL A 17 20.10 59.46 -26.53
CA VAL A 17 20.80 60.30 -25.54
C VAL A 17 20.36 59.92 -24.10
N GLU A 18 21.30 60.08 -23.16
CA GLU A 18 21.23 59.72 -21.74
C GLU A 18 20.52 60.79 -20.88
N GLY A 19 20.46 60.55 -19.55
CA GLY A 19 20.60 61.64 -18.57
C GLY A 19 19.59 61.64 -17.41
N GLY A 20 20.01 61.12 -16.25
CA GLY A 20 19.19 61.07 -15.03
C GLY A 20 19.00 62.40 -14.29
N GLY A 21 18.23 62.38 -13.19
CA GLY A 21 18.18 63.50 -12.25
C GLY A 21 16.98 63.59 -11.31
N ALA A 22 17.26 63.51 -10.01
CA ALA A 22 16.63 64.21 -8.88
C ALA A 22 15.09 64.14 -8.58
N SER A 23 14.86 63.69 -7.35
CA SER A 23 13.74 64.00 -6.42
C SER A 23 13.02 65.35 -6.57
N GLY A 24 11.68 65.32 -6.49
CA GLY A 24 10.78 66.47 -6.28
C GLY A 24 9.34 66.01 -6.01
N ALA A 25 8.58 66.71 -5.16
CA ALA A 25 7.29 66.23 -4.63
C ALA A 25 6.04 66.84 -5.33
N VAL A 26 4.99 66.01 -5.49
CA VAL A 26 3.55 66.17 -5.11
C VAL A 26 2.89 67.58 -5.24
N PRO A 27 1.62 67.76 -5.71
CA PRO A 27 0.48 66.81 -5.84
C PRO A 27 -0.32 66.86 -7.17
N GLY A 28 -1.38 66.05 -7.30
CA GLY A 28 -2.51 66.35 -8.19
C GLY A 28 -3.34 65.13 -8.62
N ASP A 29 -4.62 65.08 -8.23
CA ASP A 29 -5.56 63.99 -8.49
C ASP A 29 -5.67 63.56 -9.97
N GLY A 30 -5.61 62.25 -10.21
CA GLY A 30 -5.93 61.60 -11.48
C GLY A 30 -6.42 60.18 -11.23
N ALA A 31 -7.71 59.92 -11.44
CA ALA A 31 -8.31 58.62 -11.15
C ALA A 31 -7.77 57.52 -12.10
N ALA A 32 -7.35 56.40 -11.52
CA ALA A 32 -7.02 55.17 -12.25
C ALA A 32 -7.59 53.96 -11.48
N GLU A 33 -8.19 53.02 -12.21
CA GLU A 33 -8.98 51.92 -11.67
C GLU A 33 -8.16 50.97 -10.79
N ALA A 34 -8.62 50.77 -9.55
CA ALA A 34 -8.19 49.63 -8.74
C ALA A 34 -8.90 48.37 -9.24
N VAL A 35 -8.19 47.53 -10.00
CA VAL A 35 -8.65 46.18 -10.36
C VAL A 35 -8.93 45.39 -9.08
N PRO A 36 -10.16 44.91 -8.83
CA PRO A 36 -10.46 44.10 -7.65
C PRO A 36 -9.70 42.78 -7.73
N GLY A 37 -8.96 42.42 -6.69
CA GLY A 37 -8.28 41.14 -6.63
C GLY A 37 -9.26 39.97 -6.64
N ASP A 38 -8.97 38.94 -7.45
CA ASP A 38 -9.73 37.69 -7.49
C ASP A 38 -9.66 36.96 -6.14
N VAL A 39 -10.60 37.29 -5.25
CA VAL A 39 -10.93 36.45 -4.11
C VAL A 39 -11.63 35.20 -4.64
N VAL A 40 -10.83 34.18 -4.98
CA VAL A 40 -11.34 32.86 -5.34
C VAL A 40 -12.27 32.38 -4.21
N PRO A 41 -13.58 32.18 -4.46
CA PRO A 41 -14.49 31.76 -3.41
C PRO A 41 -14.09 30.39 -2.90
N GLU A 42 -13.73 30.28 -1.62
CA GLU A 42 -13.44 28.99 -1.02
C GLU A 42 -14.72 28.15 -1.01
N ALA A 43 -14.78 27.18 -1.92
CA ALA A 43 -15.98 26.40 -2.19
C ALA A 43 -16.39 25.61 -0.94
N ALA A 44 -17.43 26.11 -0.26
CA ALA A 44 -17.93 25.53 0.97
C ALA A 44 -18.18 24.02 0.79
N PRO A 45 -17.71 23.17 1.73
CA PRO A 45 -17.77 21.72 1.55
C PRO A 45 -19.22 21.26 1.43
N VAL A 46 -19.59 20.80 0.23
CA VAL A 46 -20.93 20.31 -0.10
C VAL A 46 -21.27 19.16 0.84
N ARG A 47 -22.04 19.45 1.90
CA ARG A 47 -22.43 18.46 2.90
C ARG A 47 -23.27 17.38 2.21
N PRO A 48 -22.84 16.11 2.18
CA PRO A 48 -23.61 15.07 1.51
C PRO A 48 -24.99 14.97 2.16
N SER A 49 -26.04 14.99 1.34
CA SER A 49 -27.42 15.02 1.82
C SER A 49 -27.69 13.86 2.78
N ARG A 50 -28.57 14.06 3.78
CA ARG A 50 -28.93 12.99 4.74
C ARG A 50 -29.40 11.73 4.02
N ARG A 51 -30.08 11.87 2.86
CA ARG A 51 -30.46 10.76 1.97
C ARG A 51 -29.24 10.05 1.37
N ALA A 52 -28.24 10.76 0.83
CA ALA A 52 -27.03 10.12 0.30
C ALA A 52 -26.21 9.41 1.38
N ARG A 53 -26.15 9.95 2.62
CA ARG A 53 -25.53 9.28 3.77
C ARG A 53 -26.31 8.03 4.18
N PHE A 54 -27.65 8.13 4.24
CA PHE A 54 -28.53 7.01 4.56
C PHE A 54 -28.41 5.89 3.52
N LEU A 55 -28.58 6.17 2.22
CA LEU A 55 -28.42 5.18 1.15
C LEU A 55 -27.04 4.49 1.19
N ARG A 56 -25.94 5.21 1.47
CA ARG A 56 -24.61 4.59 1.60
C ARG A 56 -24.51 3.67 2.81
N LEU A 57 -25.09 4.05 3.96
CA LEU A 57 -25.12 3.22 5.16
C LEU A 57 -26.03 2.00 4.98
N THR A 58 -27.21 2.16 4.38
CA THR A 58 -28.13 1.06 4.06
C THR A 58 -27.53 0.13 3.02
N ALA A 59 -26.90 0.64 1.95
CA ALA A 59 -26.21 -0.19 0.97
C ALA A 59 -25.03 -0.95 1.59
N ALA A 60 -24.22 -0.31 2.44
CA ALA A 60 -23.15 -0.98 3.17
C ALA A 60 -23.69 -2.05 4.14
N LEU A 61 -24.79 -1.77 4.85
CA LEU A 61 -25.44 -2.71 5.76
C LEU A 61 -26.06 -3.90 5.00
N VAL A 62 -26.76 -3.65 3.89
CA VAL A 62 -27.30 -4.70 3.01
C VAL A 62 -26.16 -5.54 2.42
N LEU A 63 -25.06 -4.92 2.01
CA LEU A 63 -23.88 -5.65 1.54
C LEU A 63 -23.31 -6.53 2.65
N ILE A 64 -23.08 -5.98 3.85
CA ILE A 64 -22.60 -6.72 5.04
C ILE A 64 -23.56 -7.86 5.43
N VAL A 65 -24.87 -7.64 5.40
CA VAL A 65 -25.88 -8.67 5.74
C VAL A 65 -25.95 -9.75 4.67
N ALA A 66 -26.01 -9.39 3.39
CA ALA A 66 -25.97 -10.36 2.28
C ALA A 66 -24.66 -11.16 2.29
N THR A 67 -23.54 -10.51 2.63
CA THR A 67 -22.24 -11.12 2.88
C THR A 67 -22.29 -12.11 4.06
N CYS A 68 -22.77 -11.69 5.24
CA CYS A 68 -22.91 -12.56 6.40
C CYS A 68 -23.90 -13.70 6.16
N PHE A 69 -24.88 -13.53 5.27
CA PHE A 69 -25.84 -14.55 4.88
C PHE A 69 -25.25 -15.55 3.86
N ALA A 70 -24.51 -15.07 2.86
CA ALA A 70 -23.79 -15.93 1.91
C ALA A 70 -22.69 -16.75 2.60
N VAL A 71 -21.96 -16.11 3.53
CA VAL A 71 -21.02 -16.77 4.43
C VAL A 71 -21.77 -17.72 5.37
N GLY A 72 -22.86 -17.29 6.01
CA GLY A 72 -23.65 -18.11 6.95
C GLY A 72 -24.28 -19.37 6.34
N GLY A 73 -24.76 -19.29 5.09
CA GLY A 73 -25.22 -20.45 4.32
C GLY A 73 -24.08 -21.40 3.98
N SER A 74 -22.97 -20.86 3.46
CA SER A 74 -21.79 -21.65 3.09
C SER A 74 -21.07 -22.26 4.30
N LEU A 75 -21.12 -21.59 5.46
CA LEU A 75 -20.53 -22.03 6.73
C LEU A 75 -21.19 -23.31 7.28
N ARG A 76 -22.43 -23.65 6.90
CA ARG A 76 -23.02 -24.94 7.31
C ARG A 76 -22.35 -26.12 6.60
N GLY A 77 -22.09 -26.01 5.30
CA GLY A 77 -21.38 -27.04 4.52
C GLY A 77 -19.87 -27.03 4.77
N ALA A 78 -19.22 -25.89 4.58
CA ALA A 78 -17.77 -25.76 4.82
C ALA A 78 -17.40 -26.00 6.29
N GLY A 79 -18.30 -25.66 7.23
CA GLY A 79 -18.11 -25.91 8.66
C GLY A 79 -18.18 -27.40 9.02
N THR A 80 -19.05 -28.20 8.38
CA THR A 80 -19.05 -29.66 8.60
C THR A 80 -17.84 -30.33 7.97
N GLU A 81 -17.44 -29.95 6.75
CA GLU A 81 -16.19 -30.45 6.14
C GLU A 81 -14.96 -30.10 6.99
N MET A 82 -14.87 -28.87 7.50
CA MET A 82 -13.74 -28.44 8.34
C MET A 82 -13.76 -29.04 9.75
N ALA A 83 -14.93 -29.24 10.36
CA ALA A 83 -15.04 -29.94 11.65
C ALA A 83 -14.63 -31.42 11.52
N GLN A 84 -15.08 -32.10 10.46
CA GLN A 84 -14.67 -33.47 10.16
C GLN A 84 -13.17 -33.56 9.88
N ALA A 85 -12.60 -32.61 9.12
CA ALA A 85 -11.18 -32.58 8.84
C ALA A 85 -10.34 -32.28 10.10
N ALA A 86 -10.78 -31.35 10.95
CA ALA A 86 -10.12 -31.05 12.23
C ALA A 86 -10.09 -32.25 13.19
N GLY A 87 -11.12 -33.12 13.14
CA GLY A 87 -11.19 -34.37 13.90
C GLY A 87 -10.27 -35.50 13.40
N ARG A 88 -9.61 -35.34 12.23
CA ARG A 88 -8.62 -36.31 11.75
C ARG A 88 -7.30 -36.18 12.53
N PRO A 89 -6.48 -37.25 12.63
CA PRO A 89 -5.14 -37.17 13.20
C PRO A 89 -4.32 -36.05 12.53
N GLY A 90 -3.79 -35.12 13.34
CA GLY A 90 -3.03 -33.95 12.85
C GLY A 90 -3.88 -32.77 12.34
N GLY A 91 -5.21 -32.88 12.30
CA GLY A 91 -6.09 -31.81 11.77
C GLY A 91 -5.97 -30.49 12.55
N VAL A 92 -6.02 -30.56 13.88
CA VAL A 92 -5.78 -29.40 14.76
C VAL A 92 -4.38 -28.81 14.55
N LEU A 93 -3.35 -29.65 14.39
CA LEU A 93 -1.98 -29.20 14.15
C LEU A 93 -1.85 -28.44 12.83
N LEU A 94 -2.48 -28.91 11.75
CA LEU A 94 -2.49 -28.22 10.45
C LEU A 94 -3.24 -26.88 10.52
N LEU A 95 -4.36 -26.80 11.24
CA LEU A 95 -5.09 -25.54 11.45
C LEU A 95 -4.27 -24.54 12.30
N THR A 96 -3.60 -25.02 13.36
CA THR A 96 -2.68 -24.18 14.15
C THR A 96 -1.49 -23.72 13.32
N ALA A 97 -0.89 -24.60 12.52
CA ALA A 97 0.19 -24.26 11.61
C ALA A 97 -0.25 -23.22 10.56
N ALA A 98 -1.48 -23.33 10.03
CA ALA A 98 -2.05 -22.32 9.13
C ALA A 98 -2.18 -20.94 9.83
N LEU A 99 -2.75 -20.90 11.04
CA LEU A 99 -2.87 -19.66 11.81
C LEU A 99 -1.51 -19.00 12.07
N LEU A 100 -0.51 -19.79 12.47
CA LEU A 100 0.85 -19.33 12.74
C LEU A 100 1.57 -18.90 11.46
N ALA A 101 1.43 -19.64 10.36
CA ALA A 101 2.02 -19.28 9.07
C ALA A 101 1.47 -17.95 8.55
N ASN A 102 0.16 -17.75 8.55
CA ASN A 102 -0.40 -16.47 8.10
C ASN A 102 -0.08 -15.31 9.06
N ALA A 103 -0.02 -15.55 10.38
CA ALA A 103 0.45 -14.54 11.33
C ALA A 103 1.93 -14.16 11.11
N ALA A 104 2.79 -15.14 10.84
CA ALA A 104 4.19 -14.89 10.46
C ALA A 104 4.27 -14.12 9.12
N GLY A 105 3.43 -14.46 8.14
CA GLY A 105 3.29 -13.73 6.88
C GLY A 105 2.94 -12.24 7.08
N LEU A 106 2.03 -11.92 8.01
CA LEU A 106 1.73 -10.54 8.40
C LEU A 106 2.93 -9.83 9.06
N VAL A 107 3.70 -10.53 9.91
CA VAL A 107 4.93 -9.98 10.52
C VAL A 107 5.99 -9.70 9.45
N LEU A 108 6.17 -10.59 8.46
CA LEU A 108 7.07 -10.37 7.33
C LEU A 108 6.63 -9.18 6.47
N SER A 109 5.32 -8.98 6.29
CA SER A 109 4.76 -7.78 5.63
C SER A 109 5.05 -6.50 6.43
N MET A 110 4.93 -6.54 7.76
CA MET A 110 5.32 -5.44 8.65
C MET A 110 6.82 -5.13 8.55
N LEU A 111 7.69 -6.15 8.47
CA LEU A 111 9.13 -5.96 8.26
C LEU A 111 9.45 -5.36 6.88
N SER A 112 8.73 -5.80 5.83
CA SER A 112 8.81 -5.23 4.47
C SER A 112 8.50 -3.74 4.47
N TRP A 113 7.52 -3.30 5.27
CA TRP A 113 7.17 -1.90 5.42
C TRP A 113 8.14 -1.14 6.35
N ARG A 114 8.58 -1.75 7.45
CA ARG A 114 9.52 -1.13 8.42
C ARG A 114 10.80 -0.63 7.75
N VAL A 115 11.38 -1.40 6.83
CA VAL A 115 12.61 -0.99 6.12
C VAL A 115 12.39 0.20 5.17
N LEU A 116 11.15 0.47 4.75
CA LEU A 116 10.80 1.67 3.98
C LEU A 116 10.56 2.87 4.89
N VAL A 117 10.04 2.66 6.10
CA VAL A 117 9.80 3.74 7.07
C VAL A 117 11.12 4.21 7.70
N VAL A 118 11.99 3.29 8.11
CA VAL A 118 13.25 3.56 8.86
C VAL A 118 14.48 3.45 7.95
N ASP A 119 14.40 3.99 6.73
CA ASP A 119 15.50 3.94 5.75
C ASP A 119 16.51 5.06 6.03
N GLU A 120 17.55 4.72 6.80
CA GLU A 120 18.65 5.63 7.18
C GLU A 120 19.30 6.32 5.97
N GLY A 121 19.30 5.67 4.79
CA GLY A 121 19.87 6.24 3.56
C GLY A 121 19.09 7.42 2.97
N ALA A 122 17.85 7.65 3.41
CA ALA A 122 17.08 8.85 3.06
C ALA A 122 17.27 9.99 4.07
N GLU A 123 17.84 9.70 5.25
CA GLU A 123 17.98 10.64 6.37
C GLU A 123 19.43 11.15 6.54
N ALA A 124 20.18 11.26 5.44
CA ALA A 124 21.52 11.85 5.38
C ALA A 124 21.59 13.35 5.77
N GLY A 125 20.48 13.93 6.26
CA GLY A 125 20.40 15.22 6.97
C GLY A 125 20.45 15.11 8.51
N GLY A 126 20.72 13.92 9.08
CA GLY A 126 21.21 13.81 10.47
C GLY A 126 20.18 13.66 11.59
N ARG A 127 18.93 13.22 11.31
CA ARG A 127 17.93 12.97 12.37
C ARG A 127 17.17 11.65 12.26
N GLY A 128 17.97 10.58 12.14
CA GLY A 128 17.60 9.18 12.33
C GLY A 128 16.48 8.96 13.35
N ALA A 129 15.25 8.79 12.89
CA ALA A 129 14.12 8.48 13.77
C ALA A 129 14.34 7.07 14.38
N LYS A 130 14.77 7.01 15.65
CA LYS A 130 15.03 5.76 16.40
C LYS A 130 13.73 5.02 16.77
N ALA A 131 12.92 4.69 15.76
CA ALA A 131 11.66 3.98 15.90
C ALA A 131 11.93 2.49 16.20
N ARG A 132 11.54 2.03 17.39
CA ARG A 132 11.70 0.63 17.80
C ARG A 132 10.79 -0.26 16.96
N THR A 133 11.13 -1.53 16.82
CA THR A 133 10.30 -2.48 16.04
C THR A 133 8.88 -2.60 16.60
N SER A 134 8.73 -2.53 17.93
CA SER A 134 7.44 -2.46 18.62
C SER A 134 6.57 -1.27 18.20
N ASP A 135 7.19 -0.09 18.00
CA ASP A 135 6.46 1.13 17.65
C ASP A 135 5.96 1.07 16.20
N ILE A 136 6.82 0.62 15.26
CA ILE A 136 6.42 0.41 13.86
C ILE A 136 5.39 -0.71 13.71
N ALA A 137 5.53 -1.81 14.47
CA ALA A 137 4.55 -2.89 14.49
C ALA A 137 3.19 -2.38 14.98
N ARG A 138 3.14 -1.60 16.07
CA ARG A 138 1.92 -0.94 16.54
C ARG A 138 1.26 -0.09 15.45
N ILE A 139 2.04 0.69 14.70
CA ILE A 139 1.50 1.51 13.60
C ILE A 139 0.89 0.60 12.53
N PHE A 140 1.68 -0.33 11.99
CA PHE A 140 1.26 -1.23 10.90
C PHE A 140 -0.01 -2.02 11.23
N PHE A 141 -0.07 -2.64 12.43
CA PHE A 141 -1.22 -3.46 12.82
C PHE A 141 -2.46 -2.63 13.20
N ILE A 142 -2.31 -1.38 13.65
CA ILE A 142 -3.43 -0.43 13.70
C ILE A 142 -3.95 -0.13 12.29
N GLY A 143 -3.06 -0.05 11.29
CA GLY A 143 -3.45 -0.01 9.88
C GLY A 143 -4.28 -1.22 9.46
N VAL A 144 -3.80 -2.43 9.77
CA VAL A 144 -4.49 -3.70 9.46
C VAL A 144 -5.91 -3.72 10.03
N ILE A 145 -6.12 -3.34 11.30
CA ILE A 145 -7.47 -3.34 11.89
C ILE A 145 -8.34 -2.18 11.39
N SER A 146 -7.74 -1.05 10.98
CA SER A 146 -8.48 0.12 10.51
C SER A 146 -9.27 -0.11 9.21
N LYS A 147 -8.92 -1.13 8.41
CA LYS A 147 -9.64 -1.49 7.18
C LYS A 147 -11.09 -1.94 7.44
N PHE A 148 -11.37 -2.43 8.65
CA PHE A 148 -12.70 -2.85 9.10
C PHE A 148 -13.57 -1.68 9.59
N VAL A 149 -12.99 -0.50 9.79
CA VAL A 149 -13.71 0.69 10.29
C VAL A 149 -14.34 1.44 9.11
N PRO A 150 -15.66 1.75 9.14
CA PRO A 150 -16.32 2.48 8.07
C PRO A 150 -15.77 3.91 7.94
N GLY A 151 -14.98 4.13 6.89
CA GLY A 151 -14.35 5.41 6.56
C GLY A 151 -12.84 5.27 6.38
N ARG A 152 -12.39 4.95 5.16
CA ARG A 152 -10.98 4.68 4.78
C ARG A 152 -9.98 5.77 5.22
N ILE A 153 -10.44 6.99 5.51
CA ILE A 153 -9.63 8.14 5.96
C ILE A 153 -9.03 7.92 7.36
N TRP A 154 -9.74 7.25 8.27
CA TRP A 154 -9.32 7.12 9.67
C TRP A 154 -8.03 6.32 9.84
N GLY A 155 -7.83 5.24 9.07
CA GLY A 155 -6.61 4.44 9.09
C GLY A 155 -5.37 5.20 8.62
N VAL A 156 -5.50 5.93 7.51
CA VAL A 156 -4.42 6.80 6.99
C VAL A 156 -4.08 7.90 7.99
N LEU A 157 -5.08 8.53 8.59
CA LEU A 157 -4.89 9.57 9.59
C LEU A 157 -4.25 9.02 10.88
N ALA A 158 -4.57 7.79 11.29
CA ALA A 158 -3.93 7.13 12.43
C ALA A 158 -2.45 6.82 12.15
N HIS A 159 -2.11 6.30 10.96
CA HIS A 159 -0.72 6.08 10.54
C HIS A 159 0.09 7.39 10.58
N VAL A 160 -0.43 8.48 10.02
CA VAL A 160 0.28 9.78 10.00
C VAL A 160 0.43 10.36 11.41
N GLN A 161 -0.59 10.28 12.26
CA GLN A 161 -0.49 10.79 13.64
C GLN A 161 0.50 9.99 14.50
N LEU A 162 0.46 8.66 14.44
CA LEU A 162 1.41 7.82 15.17
C LEU A 162 2.84 7.94 14.61
N GLY A 163 2.99 8.15 13.29
CA GLY A 163 4.27 8.48 12.66
C GLY A 163 4.86 9.80 13.18
N LYS A 164 4.04 10.86 13.23
CA LYS A 164 4.43 12.16 13.81
C LYS A 164 4.87 12.03 15.28
N ALA A 165 4.20 11.19 16.07
CA ALA A 165 4.59 10.93 17.46
C ALA A 165 5.98 10.27 17.60
N LEU A 166 6.47 9.58 16.56
CA LEU A 166 7.83 9.03 16.47
C LEU A 166 8.83 10.01 15.81
N GLY A 167 8.42 11.24 15.50
CA GLY A 167 9.25 12.22 14.77
C GLY A 167 9.35 11.94 13.26
N ILE A 168 8.60 10.98 12.72
CA ILE A 168 8.63 10.62 11.30
C ILE A 168 7.81 11.64 10.50
N ALA A 169 8.40 12.21 9.45
CA ALA A 169 7.73 13.17 8.58
C ALA A 169 6.46 12.57 7.93
N PRO A 170 5.33 13.30 7.87
CA PRO A 170 4.10 12.84 7.22
C PRO A 170 4.30 12.40 5.77
N GLU A 171 5.13 13.14 5.04
CA GLU A 171 5.51 12.87 3.66
C GLU A 171 6.25 11.53 3.54
N ARG A 172 7.13 11.21 4.51
CA ARG A 172 7.82 9.90 4.58
C ARG A 172 6.83 8.77 4.84
N MET A 173 5.87 8.99 5.74
CA MET A 173 4.82 8.00 6.05
C MET A 173 3.95 7.69 4.83
N ILE A 174 3.54 8.73 4.08
CA ILE A 174 2.79 8.60 2.82
C ILE A 174 3.63 7.90 1.75
N ALA A 175 4.91 8.28 1.60
CA ALA A 175 5.81 7.68 0.63
C ALA A 175 6.07 6.19 0.93
N ALA A 176 6.36 5.83 2.19
CA ALA A 176 6.56 4.44 2.61
C ALA A 176 5.31 3.59 2.42
N PHE A 177 4.11 4.13 2.63
CA PHE A 177 2.85 3.47 2.30
C PHE A 177 2.69 3.23 0.79
N GLY A 178 2.98 4.25 -0.04
CA GLY A 178 2.95 4.13 -1.51
C GLY A 178 3.98 3.12 -2.05
N LEU A 179 5.20 3.15 -1.54
CA LEU A 179 6.26 2.19 -1.85
C LEU A 179 5.84 0.76 -1.46
N GLY A 180 5.30 0.58 -0.25
CA GLY A 180 4.80 -0.72 0.23
C GLY A 180 3.64 -1.25 -0.61
N LEU A 181 2.72 -0.40 -1.05
CA LEU A 181 1.64 -0.78 -1.95
C LEU A 181 2.15 -1.22 -3.32
N VAL A 182 3.08 -0.47 -3.94
CA VAL A 182 3.68 -0.85 -5.23
C VAL A 182 4.44 -2.16 -5.11
N ILE A 183 5.31 -2.29 -4.10
CA ILE A 183 6.10 -3.51 -3.85
C ILE A 183 5.18 -4.70 -3.59
N GLY A 184 4.16 -4.55 -2.73
CA GLY A 184 3.19 -5.59 -2.43
C GLY A 184 2.41 -6.05 -3.65
N MET A 185 1.87 -5.12 -4.45
CA MET A 185 1.15 -5.45 -5.68
C MET A 185 2.03 -6.18 -6.70
N THR A 186 3.26 -5.72 -6.94
CA THR A 186 4.12 -6.35 -7.96
C THR A 186 4.73 -7.67 -7.50
N THR A 187 5.11 -7.79 -6.23
CA THR A 187 5.60 -9.07 -5.68
C THR A 187 4.46 -10.09 -5.58
N GLY A 188 3.24 -9.65 -5.26
CA GLY A 188 2.05 -10.51 -5.22
C GLY A 188 1.64 -10.98 -6.62
N ALA A 189 1.66 -10.09 -7.62
CA ALA A 189 1.42 -10.46 -9.01
C ALA A 189 2.49 -11.44 -9.55
N ALA A 190 3.77 -11.21 -9.20
CA ALA A 190 4.87 -12.12 -9.54
C ALA A 190 4.71 -13.51 -8.89
N ALA A 191 4.35 -13.56 -7.60
CA ALA A 191 4.03 -14.82 -6.91
C ALA A 191 2.81 -15.50 -7.54
N GLY A 192 1.83 -14.73 -8.02
CA GLY A 192 0.67 -15.22 -8.77
C GLY A 192 1.00 -16.10 -9.98
N LEU A 193 2.18 -15.90 -10.60
CA LEU A 193 2.64 -16.71 -11.74
C LEU A 193 2.88 -18.19 -11.37
N LEU A 194 3.04 -18.52 -10.09
CA LEU A 194 3.14 -19.91 -9.61
C LEU A 194 1.87 -20.74 -9.87
N VAL A 195 0.73 -20.09 -10.12
CA VAL A 195 -0.51 -20.76 -10.54
C VAL A 195 -0.41 -21.31 -11.97
N ALA A 196 0.40 -20.69 -12.83
CA ALA A 196 0.32 -20.91 -14.27
C ALA A 196 0.53 -22.38 -14.71
N PRO A 197 1.50 -23.16 -14.16
CA PRO A 197 1.67 -24.56 -14.53
C PRO A 197 0.46 -25.44 -14.20
N ALA A 198 -0.25 -25.17 -13.10
CA ALA A 198 -1.41 -25.98 -12.69
C ALA A 198 -2.68 -25.66 -13.49
N VAL A 199 -2.86 -24.39 -13.90
CA VAL A 199 -4.06 -23.95 -14.62
C VAL A 199 -3.92 -24.05 -16.15
N PHE A 200 -2.73 -23.78 -16.70
CA PHE A 200 -2.49 -23.76 -18.16
C PHE A 200 -1.67 -24.96 -18.66
N GLY A 201 -1.14 -25.79 -17.76
CA GLY A 201 -0.38 -26.99 -18.11
C GLY A 201 0.79 -26.68 -19.04
N ALA A 202 0.84 -27.38 -20.18
CA ALA A 202 1.83 -27.18 -21.22
C ALA A 202 1.89 -25.74 -21.78
N HIS A 203 0.82 -24.93 -21.66
CA HIS A 203 0.78 -23.55 -22.16
C HIS A 203 1.34 -22.51 -21.18
N ALA A 204 1.79 -22.92 -19.98
CA ALA A 204 2.31 -22.01 -18.98
C ALA A 204 3.57 -21.22 -19.42
N TRP A 205 4.29 -21.68 -20.46
CA TRP A 205 5.44 -20.97 -21.04
C TRP A 205 5.09 -19.57 -21.57
N VAL A 206 3.82 -19.32 -21.93
CA VAL A 206 3.35 -18.00 -22.38
C VAL A 206 3.57 -16.92 -21.31
N PHE A 207 3.66 -17.30 -20.03
CA PHE A 207 3.94 -16.39 -18.92
C PHE A 207 5.45 -16.19 -18.65
N ALA A 208 6.35 -16.89 -19.34
CA ALA A 208 7.79 -16.75 -19.14
C ALA A 208 8.32 -15.30 -19.31
N PRO A 209 7.85 -14.48 -20.29
CA PRO A 209 8.24 -13.07 -20.37
C PRO A 209 7.83 -12.26 -19.12
N LEU A 210 6.71 -12.61 -18.49
CA LEU A 210 6.22 -11.94 -17.28
C LEU A 210 7.01 -12.39 -16.02
N VAL A 211 7.45 -13.65 -15.97
CA VAL A 211 8.40 -14.14 -14.96
C VAL A 211 9.74 -13.42 -15.09
N LEU A 212 10.27 -13.27 -16.30
CA LEU A 212 11.51 -12.53 -16.57
C LEU A 212 11.39 -11.05 -16.20
N LEU A 213 10.25 -10.41 -16.51
CA LEU A 213 9.95 -9.04 -16.12
C LEU A 213 9.91 -8.88 -14.59
N ALA A 214 9.26 -9.81 -13.88
CA ALA A 214 9.23 -9.82 -12.42
C ALA A 214 10.64 -9.99 -11.82
N ALA A 215 11.46 -10.91 -12.35
CA ALA A 215 12.84 -11.08 -11.92
C ALA A 215 13.68 -9.81 -12.16
N ALA A 216 13.56 -9.18 -13.34
CA ALA A 216 14.23 -7.92 -13.65
C ALA A 216 13.79 -6.77 -12.72
N ALA A 217 12.50 -6.72 -12.37
CA ALA A 217 11.93 -5.75 -11.43
C ALA A 217 12.49 -5.91 -10.01
N VAL A 218 12.74 -7.14 -9.55
CA VAL A 218 13.41 -7.45 -8.27
C VAL A 218 14.89 -7.05 -8.30
N VAL A 219 15.61 -7.37 -9.39
CA VAL A 219 17.05 -7.08 -9.52
C VAL A 219 17.34 -5.57 -9.59
N ARG A 220 16.49 -4.80 -10.29
CA ARG A 220 16.66 -3.33 -10.44
C ARG A 220 15.49 -2.54 -9.84
N PRO A 221 15.36 -2.45 -8.50
CA PRO A 221 14.18 -1.87 -7.85
C PRO A 221 14.01 -0.34 -8.03
N GLY A 222 14.93 0.34 -8.70
CA GLY A 222 14.87 1.79 -8.95
C GLY A 222 13.67 2.25 -9.79
N TRP A 223 12.88 1.35 -10.39
CA TRP A 223 11.59 1.71 -10.98
C TRP A 223 10.52 2.01 -9.90
N VAL A 224 10.56 1.32 -8.74
CA VAL A 224 9.60 1.50 -7.63
C VAL A 224 9.66 2.94 -7.11
N GLY A 225 10.86 3.39 -6.75
CA GLY A 225 11.09 4.74 -6.24
C GLY A 225 10.75 5.83 -7.26
N ARG A 226 11.02 5.60 -8.56
CA ARG A 226 10.64 6.52 -9.64
C ARG A 226 9.12 6.64 -9.79
N LEU A 227 8.38 5.54 -9.70
CA LEU A 227 6.92 5.55 -9.78
C LEU A 227 6.29 6.33 -8.62
N VAL A 228 6.76 6.11 -7.38
CA VAL A 228 6.24 6.86 -6.21
C VAL A 228 6.69 8.31 -6.22
N ALA A 229 7.91 8.63 -6.65
CA ALA A 229 8.35 10.01 -6.83
C ALA A 229 7.49 10.74 -7.88
N TRP A 230 7.06 10.06 -8.94
CA TRP A 230 6.16 10.60 -9.96
C TRP A 230 4.75 10.87 -9.40
N THR A 231 4.15 9.93 -8.66
CA THR A 231 2.83 10.16 -8.03
C THR A 231 2.87 11.26 -6.97
N MET A 232 3.97 11.40 -6.22
CA MET A 232 4.15 12.51 -5.28
C MET A 232 4.25 13.87 -5.99
N ARG A 233 4.96 13.96 -7.12
CA ARG A 233 5.00 15.18 -7.96
C ARG A 233 3.61 15.55 -8.48
N LEU A 234 2.86 14.57 -8.98
CA LEU A 234 1.48 14.78 -9.45
C LEU A 234 0.56 15.27 -8.31
N ALA A 235 0.76 14.76 -7.09
CA ALA A 235 0.07 15.21 -5.88
C ALA A 235 0.64 16.51 -5.25
N ARG A 236 1.56 17.21 -5.94
CA ARG A 236 2.25 18.42 -5.46
C ARG A 236 2.93 18.26 -4.09
N ARG A 237 3.49 17.07 -3.82
CA ARG A 237 4.25 16.73 -2.59
C ARG A 237 5.76 16.62 -2.89
N PRO A 238 6.62 16.88 -1.90
CA PRO A 238 8.08 16.80 -2.09
C PRO A 238 8.52 15.37 -2.42
N ALA A 239 8.98 15.17 -3.66
CA ALA A 239 9.40 13.87 -4.17
C ALA A 239 10.61 13.27 -3.44
N GLN A 240 11.36 14.11 -2.71
CA GLN A 240 12.48 13.72 -1.86
C GLN A 240 12.05 12.71 -0.79
N ALA A 241 10.80 12.77 -0.30
CA ALA A 241 10.28 11.80 0.65
C ALA A 241 10.11 10.38 0.06
N ALA A 242 10.00 10.25 -1.27
CA ALA A 242 10.00 8.97 -1.98
C ALA A 242 11.42 8.44 -2.26
N ALA A 243 12.47 9.22 -2.02
CA ALA A 243 13.84 8.72 -2.12
C ALA A 243 14.04 7.60 -1.09
N SER A 244 14.45 6.43 -1.55
CA SER A 244 14.79 5.31 -0.68
C SER A 244 16.03 4.61 -1.22
N SER A 245 16.88 4.13 -0.31
CA SER A 245 18.11 3.46 -0.65
C SER A 245 17.80 2.18 -1.46
N PRO A 246 18.59 1.85 -2.50
CA PRO A 246 18.43 0.59 -3.22
C PRO A 246 18.55 -0.65 -2.32
N ARG A 247 19.22 -0.51 -1.16
CA ARG A 247 19.30 -1.54 -0.11
C ARG A 247 17.95 -1.72 0.60
N ALA A 248 17.31 -0.65 1.06
CA ALA A 248 15.99 -0.71 1.69
C ALA A 248 14.92 -1.26 0.73
N LEU A 249 14.94 -0.84 -0.54
CA LEU A 249 14.02 -1.38 -1.55
C LEU A 249 14.22 -2.89 -1.79
N ARG A 250 15.46 -3.38 -1.93
CA ARG A 250 15.73 -4.83 -2.07
C ARG A 250 15.32 -5.60 -0.82
N ALA A 251 15.60 -5.08 0.38
CA ALA A 251 15.18 -5.70 1.63
C ALA A 251 13.65 -5.77 1.73
N SER A 252 12.95 -4.68 1.37
CA SER A 252 11.48 -4.62 1.37
C SER A 252 10.87 -5.65 0.43
N ILE A 253 11.42 -5.76 -0.80
CA ILE A 253 11.02 -6.78 -1.78
C ILE A 253 11.28 -8.20 -1.27
N GLY A 254 12.45 -8.45 -0.67
CA GLY A 254 12.77 -9.75 -0.06
C GLY A 254 11.78 -10.16 1.04
N TRP A 255 11.48 -9.24 1.96
CA TRP A 255 10.47 -9.44 3.00
C TRP A 255 9.05 -9.62 2.44
N ALA A 256 8.69 -8.92 1.36
CA ALA A 256 7.39 -9.08 0.69
C ALA A 256 7.28 -10.45 0.01
N CYS A 257 8.31 -10.90 -0.72
CA CYS A 257 8.33 -12.25 -1.30
C CYS A 257 8.27 -13.34 -0.22
N ALA A 258 9.01 -13.18 0.89
CA ALA A 258 8.92 -14.07 2.04
C ALA A 258 7.51 -14.07 2.67
N SER A 259 6.88 -12.90 2.80
CA SER A 259 5.49 -12.75 3.26
C SER A 259 4.51 -13.51 2.37
N TRP A 260 4.60 -13.38 1.04
CA TRP A 260 3.74 -14.13 0.11
C TRP A 260 3.94 -15.65 0.20
N ALA A 261 5.19 -16.11 0.28
CA ALA A 261 5.48 -17.54 0.44
C ALA A 261 4.92 -18.09 1.75
N VAL A 262 5.20 -17.43 2.88
CA VAL A 262 4.81 -17.89 4.22
C VAL A 262 3.30 -17.74 4.47
N SER A 263 2.65 -16.68 3.97
CA SER A 263 1.18 -16.64 3.94
C SER A 263 0.62 -17.74 3.04
N GLY A 264 1.15 -17.95 1.84
CA GLY A 264 0.71 -19.03 0.95
C GLY A 264 0.69 -20.43 1.58
N VAL A 265 1.63 -20.69 2.50
CA VAL A 265 1.71 -21.94 3.29
C VAL A 265 0.48 -22.15 4.19
N HIS A 266 -0.22 -21.12 4.65
CA HIS A 266 -1.45 -21.34 5.45
C HIS A 266 -2.57 -21.95 4.61
N LEU A 267 -2.76 -21.45 3.38
CA LEU A 267 -3.77 -21.97 2.48
C LEU A 267 -3.39 -23.38 2.03
N TRP A 268 -2.10 -23.64 1.82
CA TRP A 268 -1.58 -24.98 1.55
C TRP A 268 -1.89 -25.97 2.67
N ALA A 269 -1.66 -25.60 3.94
CA ALA A 269 -1.97 -26.46 5.08
C ALA A 269 -3.48 -26.78 5.17
N ILE A 270 -4.35 -25.80 4.86
CA ILE A 270 -5.81 -26.00 4.77
C ILE A 270 -6.17 -26.91 3.58
N ALA A 271 -5.56 -26.72 2.42
CA ALA A 271 -5.81 -27.53 1.23
C ALA A 271 -5.40 -28.99 1.44
N VAL A 272 -4.22 -29.23 2.05
CA VAL A 272 -3.74 -30.58 2.41
C VAL A 272 -4.65 -31.24 3.45
N LEU A 273 -5.12 -30.49 4.45
CA LEU A 273 -6.12 -30.96 5.43
C LEU A 273 -7.44 -31.40 4.77
N LEU A 274 -7.82 -30.74 3.67
CA LEU A 274 -8.97 -31.06 2.83
C LEU A 274 -8.67 -32.09 1.72
N GLY A 275 -7.47 -32.70 1.72
CA GLY A 275 -7.10 -33.81 0.83
C GLY A 275 -6.40 -33.41 -0.47
N ALA A 276 -5.99 -32.16 -0.64
CA ALA A 276 -5.24 -31.74 -1.83
C ALA A 276 -3.81 -32.32 -1.85
N PRO A 277 -3.29 -32.76 -3.02
CA PRO A 277 -1.95 -33.34 -3.16
C PRO A 277 -0.84 -32.33 -2.77
N PRO A 278 -0.03 -32.57 -1.72
CA PRO A 278 0.81 -31.53 -1.11
C PRO A 278 1.81 -30.84 -2.05
N LEU A 279 2.48 -31.58 -2.93
CA LEU A 279 3.50 -30.98 -3.82
C LEU A 279 2.88 -30.13 -4.94
N LEU A 280 1.72 -30.54 -5.47
CA LEU A 280 1.02 -29.83 -6.53
C LEU A 280 0.23 -28.62 -6.01
N SER A 281 -0.33 -28.73 -4.81
CA SER A 281 -1.12 -27.65 -4.21
C SER A 281 -0.28 -26.48 -3.69
N LEU A 282 1.00 -26.69 -3.31
CA LEU A 282 1.85 -25.63 -2.77
C LEU A 282 2.01 -24.40 -3.69
N PRO A 283 2.47 -24.51 -4.96
CA PRO A 283 2.60 -23.35 -5.85
C PRO A 283 1.23 -22.71 -6.15
N VAL A 284 0.17 -23.51 -6.24
CA VAL A 284 -1.21 -23.04 -6.44
C VAL A 284 -1.71 -22.24 -5.24
N CYS A 285 -1.41 -22.67 -4.02
CA CYS A 285 -1.81 -21.97 -2.80
C CYS A 285 -1.02 -20.67 -2.61
N VAL A 286 0.30 -20.69 -2.83
CA VAL A 286 1.14 -19.48 -2.74
C VAL A 286 0.75 -18.46 -3.80
N GLY A 287 0.72 -18.87 -5.08
CA GLY A 287 0.38 -17.97 -6.17
C GLY A 287 -1.09 -17.55 -6.15
N GLY A 288 -2.01 -18.49 -5.91
CA GLY A 288 -3.44 -18.22 -5.85
C GLY A 288 -3.77 -17.23 -4.74
N PHE A 289 -3.23 -17.42 -3.53
CA PHE A 289 -3.43 -16.49 -2.42
C PHE A 289 -2.87 -15.10 -2.72
N ALA A 290 -1.68 -15.00 -3.31
CA ALA A 290 -1.08 -13.74 -3.69
C ALA A 290 -1.91 -13.01 -4.77
N LEU A 291 -2.27 -13.71 -5.85
CA LEU A 291 -3.10 -13.20 -6.94
C LEU A 291 -4.48 -12.74 -6.45
N ALA A 292 -5.14 -13.53 -5.61
CA ALA A 292 -6.42 -13.19 -5.00
C ALA A 292 -6.32 -11.96 -4.08
N THR A 293 -5.21 -11.81 -3.35
CA THR A 293 -4.97 -10.63 -2.51
C THR A 293 -4.76 -9.36 -3.35
N VAL A 294 -4.01 -9.47 -4.46
CA VAL A 294 -3.81 -8.36 -5.41
C VAL A 294 -5.13 -7.99 -6.08
N ALA A 295 -5.89 -8.97 -6.59
CA ALA A 295 -7.19 -8.74 -7.21
C ALA A 295 -8.20 -8.10 -6.25
N GLY A 296 -8.31 -8.60 -5.02
CA GLY A 296 -9.13 -8.00 -3.97
C GLY A 296 -8.72 -6.58 -3.60
N SER A 297 -7.42 -6.27 -3.65
CA SER A 297 -6.89 -4.91 -3.43
C SER A 297 -7.21 -3.93 -4.57
N LEU A 298 -7.29 -4.43 -5.81
CA LEU A 298 -7.66 -3.65 -6.99
C LEU A 298 -9.19 -3.51 -7.18
N ALA A 299 -9.99 -4.37 -6.54
CA ALA A 299 -11.46 -4.33 -6.54
C ALA A 299 -12.01 -3.15 -5.70
N PHE A 300 -11.69 -1.93 -6.10
CA PHE A 300 -11.93 -0.66 -5.39
C PHE A 300 -13.40 -0.45 -4.93
N VAL A 301 -14.35 -1.02 -5.68
CA VAL A 301 -15.80 -0.90 -5.54
C VAL A 301 -16.34 -1.54 -4.26
N LEU A 302 -15.69 -2.58 -3.73
CA LEU A 302 -16.17 -3.32 -2.56
C LEU A 302 -15.21 -3.12 -1.36
N PRO A 303 -15.70 -2.88 -0.14
CA PRO A 303 -14.84 -2.72 1.03
C PRO A 303 -14.11 -4.04 1.32
N ASP A 304 -12.77 -4.07 1.32
CA ASP A 304 -11.92 -5.27 1.44
C ASP A 304 -12.04 -6.32 0.31
N GLY A 305 -12.57 -5.95 -0.87
CA GLY A 305 -12.51 -6.79 -2.08
C GLY A 305 -13.36 -8.08 -2.05
N TRP A 306 -14.41 -8.10 -1.22
CA TRP A 306 -15.32 -9.24 -1.07
C TRP A 306 -15.85 -9.76 -2.42
N GLY A 307 -15.90 -11.08 -2.57
CA GLY A 307 -16.30 -11.77 -3.79
C GLY A 307 -15.16 -11.85 -4.80
N ALA A 308 -14.46 -10.74 -5.07
CA ALA A 308 -13.36 -10.73 -6.05
C ALA A 308 -12.19 -11.61 -5.61
N ARG A 309 -11.79 -11.52 -4.33
CA ARG A 309 -10.73 -12.37 -3.75
C ARG A 309 -11.11 -13.85 -3.77
N GLU A 310 -12.33 -14.15 -3.35
CA GLU A 310 -12.85 -15.52 -3.24
C GLU A 310 -12.95 -16.20 -4.60
N LEU A 311 -13.48 -15.51 -5.62
CA LEU A 311 -13.57 -16.03 -6.99
C LEU A 311 -12.19 -16.26 -7.63
N VAL A 312 -11.27 -15.31 -7.48
CA VAL A 312 -9.89 -15.42 -8.01
C VAL A 312 -9.10 -16.52 -7.31
N LEU A 313 -9.44 -16.86 -6.05
CA LEU A 313 -8.80 -17.97 -5.33
C LEU A 313 -9.41 -19.33 -5.65
N LEU A 314 -10.73 -19.38 -5.89
CA LEU A 314 -11.48 -20.61 -6.15
C LEU A 314 -11.05 -21.29 -7.45
N GLY A 315 -10.81 -20.52 -8.51
CA GLY A 315 -10.40 -21.03 -9.83
C GLY A 315 -9.11 -21.86 -9.77
N PRO A 316 -7.97 -21.28 -9.30
CA PRO A 316 -6.71 -22.00 -9.12
C PRO A 316 -6.82 -23.24 -8.23
N LEU A 317 -7.54 -23.15 -7.10
CA LEU A 317 -7.72 -24.30 -6.21
C LEU A 317 -8.50 -25.44 -6.88
N SER A 318 -9.51 -25.11 -7.70
CA SER A 318 -10.31 -26.10 -8.43
C SER A 318 -9.50 -26.88 -9.49
N ALA A 319 -8.28 -26.44 -9.83
CA ALA A 319 -7.36 -27.20 -10.68
C ALA A 319 -6.62 -28.34 -9.92
N VAL A 320 -6.65 -28.35 -8.58
CA VAL A 320 -5.92 -29.33 -7.74
C VAL A 320 -6.78 -30.06 -6.71
N MET A 321 -8.05 -29.66 -6.51
CA MET A 321 -8.99 -30.31 -5.60
C MET A 321 -10.45 -30.12 -6.05
N PRO A 322 -11.41 -30.95 -5.58
CA PRO A 322 -12.83 -30.80 -5.92
C PRO A 322 -13.40 -29.43 -5.52
N LEU A 323 -14.37 -28.94 -6.29
CA LEU A 323 -14.95 -27.59 -6.13
C LEU A 323 -15.53 -27.32 -4.72
N SER A 324 -16.16 -28.31 -4.08
CA SER A 324 -16.69 -28.15 -2.71
C SER A 324 -15.56 -27.91 -1.70
N ALA A 325 -14.53 -28.76 -1.74
CA ALA A 325 -13.36 -28.66 -0.89
C ALA A 325 -12.55 -27.38 -1.19
N ALA A 326 -12.48 -26.94 -2.46
CA ALA A 326 -11.88 -25.67 -2.84
C ALA A 326 -12.66 -24.48 -2.22
N ALA A 327 -13.99 -24.49 -2.26
CA ALA A 327 -14.82 -23.47 -1.63
C ALA A 327 -14.66 -23.47 -0.09
N ALA A 328 -14.61 -24.65 0.54
CA ALA A 328 -14.32 -24.77 1.97
C ALA A 328 -12.93 -24.20 2.33
N ALA A 329 -11.90 -24.49 1.51
CA ALA A 329 -10.55 -23.96 1.69
C ALA A 329 -10.50 -22.43 1.58
N VAL A 330 -11.24 -21.82 0.63
CA VAL A 330 -11.35 -20.35 0.49
C VAL A 330 -11.97 -19.73 1.74
N ILE A 331 -13.07 -20.30 2.25
CA ILE A 331 -13.78 -19.80 3.45
C ILE A 331 -12.90 -19.95 4.71
N ALA A 332 -12.29 -21.11 4.89
CA ALA A 332 -11.40 -21.38 6.02
C ALA A 332 -10.13 -20.49 5.99
N SER A 333 -9.56 -20.27 4.80
CA SER A 333 -8.46 -19.33 4.58
C SER A 333 -8.84 -17.91 5.00
N ARG A 334 -10.04 -17.44 4.61
CA ARG A 334 -10.55 -16.12 5.02
C ARG A 334 -10.72 -16.01 6.54
N LEU A 335 -11.26 -17.04 7.19
CA LEU A 335 -11.38 -17.10 8.66
C LEU A 335 -10.01 -17.05 9.33
N VAL A 336 -9.07 -17.88 8.88
CA VAL A 336 -7.68 -17.88 9.37
C VAL A 336 -7.01 -16.52 9.18
N CYS A 337 -7.21 -15.85 8.04
CA CYS A 337 -6.71 -14.49 7.84
C CYS A 337 -7.25 -13.51 8.89
N VAL A 338 -8.57 -13.47 9.12
CA VAL A 338 -9.17 -12.58 10.13
C VAL A 338 -8.65 -12.91 11.54
N LEU A 339 -8.56 -14.20 11.91
CA LEU A 339 -8.03 -14.61 13.20
C LEU A 339 -6.55 -14.22 13.37
N SER A 340 -5.71 -14.42 12.36
CA SER A 340 -4.31 -13.97 12.37
C SER A 340 -4.19 -12.46 12.47
N GLU A 341 -5.02 -11.69 11.75
CA GLU A 341 -5.01 -10.22 11.80
C GLU A 341 -5.35 -9.72 13.20
N VAL A 342 -6.38 -10.28 13.85
CA VAL A 342 -6.74 -9.97 15.23
C VAL A 342 -5.64 -10.40 16.21
N ALA A 343 -5.13 -11.63 16.10
CA ALA A 343 -4.10 -12.17 16.99
C ALA A 343 -2.77 -11.41 16.89
N ALA A 344 -2.29 -11.13 15.66
CA ALA A 344 -1.07 -10.38 15.43
C ALA A 344 -1.22 -8.90 15.86
N THR A 345 -2.39 -8.30 15.66
CA THR A 345 -2.68 -6.94 16.17
C THR A 345 -2.70 -6.91 17.70
N GLY A 346 -3.36 -7.87 18.34
CA GLY A 346 -3.35 -8.01 19.81
C GLY A 346 -1.94 -8.19 20.35
N GLY A 347 -1.16 -9.10 19.77
CA GLY A 347 0.25 -9.33 20.12
C GLY A 347 1.13 -8.08 19.94
N ALA A 348 1.01 -7.37 18.81
CA ALA A 348 1.75 -6.13 18.57
C ALA A 348 1.39 -5.02 19.56
N LEU A 349 0.10 -4.88 19.92
CA LEU A 349 -0.36 -3.90 20.91
C LEU A 349 0.09 -4.25 22.34
N LEU A 350 0.10 -5.54 22.71
CA LEU A 350 0.66 -5.99 23.98
C LEU A 350 2.17 -5.78 24.05
N TRP A 351 2.91 -6.14 22.98
CA TRP A 351 4.35 -5.92 22.89
C TRP A 351 4.70 -4.43 22.99
N ALA A 352 3.95 -3.55 22.31
CA ALA A 352 4.15 -2.11 22.38
C ALA A 352 3.78 -1.51 23.76
N ARG A 353 2.89 -2.13 24.54
CA ARG A 353 2.64 -1.74 25.94
C ARG A 353 3.81 -2.13 26.84
N VAL A 354 4.31 -3.37 26.71
CA VAL A 354 5.45 -3.89 27.50
C VAL A 354 6.74 -3.15 27.16
N ALA A 355 6.93 -2.72 25.91
CA ALA A 355 8.06 -1.90 25.48
C ALA A 355 8.02 -0.45 26.01
N GLY A 356 6.95 -0.04 26.70
CA GLY A 356 6.76 1.31 27.23
C GLY A 356 6.21 2.31 26.20
N PRO A 357 5.73 3.48 26.67
CA PRO A 357 5.04 4.48 25.85
C PRO A 357 5.87 4.97 24.67
N LEU A 358 5.19 5.54 23.67
CA LEU A 358 5.85 6.26 22.58
C LEU A 358 6.65 7.43 23.17
N PRO A 359 7.84 7.75 22.64
CA PRO A 359 8.56 8.96 23.01
C PRO A 359 7.63 10.18 22.88
N THR A 360 7.59 11.02 23.91
CA THR A 360 6.93 12.32 23.79
C THR A 360 7.69 13.16 22.77
N PRO A 361 7.01 13.83 21.82
CA PRO A 361 7.66 14.82 20.97
C PRO A 361 8.36 15.84 21.87
N ARG A 362 9.68 15.99 21.74
CA ARG A 362 10.37 17.09 22.40
C ARG A 362 9.75 18.39 21.88
N PRO A 363 9.33 19.34 22.74
CA PRO A 363 8.98 20.66 22.26
C PRO A 363 10.18 21.19 21.46
N ALA A 364 9.90 21.82 20.32
CA ALA A 364 10.95 22.48 19.56
C ALA A 364 11.58 23.52 20.49
N LEU A 365 12.88 23.38 20.76
CA LEU A 365 13.63 24.44 21.41
C LEU A 365 13.49 25.67 20.51
N GLN A 366 13.01 26.78 21.07
CA GLN A 366 13.07 28.07 20.41
C GLN A 366 14.53 28.53 20.39
N GLU A 367 15.31 27.99 19.45
CA GLU A 367 16.58 28.55 19.02
C GLU A 367 16.27 29.89 18.31
N GLY A 368 16.09 30.93 19.13
CA GLY A 368 15.58 32.23 18.68
C GLY A 368 15.29 33.21 19.83
N ALA A 369 16.11 33.17 20.90
CA ALA A 369 16.02 34.11 22.03
C ALA A 369 17.36 34.21 22.81
N ALA A 370 18.45 34.52 22.10
CA ALA A 370 19.70 35.09 22.62
C ALA A 370 20.49 35.69 21.44
#